data_AF-A0AAE3XBA9-F1
#
_entry.id   AF-A0AAE3XBA9-F1
#
_cell.length_a   1.000
_cell.length_b   1.000
_cell.length_c   1.000
_cell.angle_alpha   90.00
_cell.angle_beta   90.00
_cell.angle_gamma   90.00
#
_symmetry.space_group_name_H-M   'P 1'
#
loop_
_entity.id
_entity.type
_entity.pdbx_description
1 polymer ?
#
loop_
_entity_poly.entity_id
_entity_poly.type
_entity_poly.pdbx_seq_one_letter_code
_entity_poly.pdbx_strand_id
1 'polypeptide(L)'
;MTGPAAPLSETLSDLDTLIAEQAAFWAQQGADQAAPEARDAVLELLADLRPIAAALRAHAPLPDADPDARADEAMLGALVPAMRAKLAASRAKGRGGWEDPRWCSVTFLWDLLVGHTRKANQDFVDVANIAGMIQWRLSQTSGDRAALAAHVAAQDQELTGALAQYEAADDACAAASSGPAFRTAQDARREATVALAGAVREHLAGRA
;
A
#
# COMPACT_ATOMS: atom_id res chain seq x y z
N MET A 1 37.13 20.24 3.68
CA MET A 1 36.70 19.16 2.77
C MET A 1 36.46 17.94 3.65
N THR A 2 35.22 17.76 4.12
CA THR A 2 34.81 16.58 4.86
C THR A 2 34.67 15.43 3.87
N GLY A 3 35.43 14.34 4.07
CA GLY A 3 35.31 13.12 3.26
C GLY A 3 33.90 12.53 3.37
N PRO A 4 33.52 11.60 2.47
CA PRO A 4 32.21 10.96 2.53
C PRO A 4 32.04 10.28 3.89
N ALA A 5 30.87 10.46 4.52
CA ALA A 5 30.53 9.78 5.76
C ALA A 5 30.58 8.27 5.54
N ALA A 6 31.27 7.55 6.42
CA ALA A 6 31.36 6.09 6.35
C ALA A 6 29.94 5.48 6.38
N PRO A 7 29.67 4.41 5.61
CA PRO A 7 28.40 3.70 5.67
C PRO A 7 28.11 3.22 7.10
N LEU A 8 26.84 3.28 7.51
CA LEU A 8 26.39 2.93 8.88
C LEU A 8 26.84 1.53 9.32
N SER A 9 27.03 0.60 8.39
CA SER A 9 27.58 -0.73 8.66
C SER A 9 29.04 -0.71 9.11
N GLU A 10 29.87 0.15 8.51
CA GLU A 10 31.25 0.38 8.97
C GLU A 10 31.24 1.07 10.33
N THR A 11 30.37 2.07 10.54
CA THR A 11 30.26 2.78 11.83
C THR A 11 29.84 1.86 12.97
N LEU A 12 28.96 0.87 12.70
CA LEU A 12 28.53 -0.12 13.68
C LEU A 12 29.60 -1.21 13.93
N SER A 13 30.34 -1.60 12.89
CA SER A 13 31.48 -2.52 13.02
C SER A 13 32.64 -1.88 13.79
N ASP A 14 32.88 -0.59 13.57
CA ASP A 14 33.84 0.21 14.33
C ASP A 14 33.42 0.33 15.79
N LEU A 15 32.11 0.42 16.07
CA LEU A 15 31.60 0.45 17.45
C LEU A 15 31.80 -0.90 18.16
N ASP A 16 31.51 -2.03 17.51
CA ASP A 16 31.76 -3.36 18.07
C ASP A 16 33.27 -3.61 18.32
N THR A 17 34.10 -3.12 17.40
CA THR A 17 35.56 -3.18 17.51
C THR A 17 36.05 -2.29 18.65
N LEU A 18 35.56 -1.05 18.76
CA LEU A 18 35.87 -0.13 19.85
C LEU A 18 35.47 -0.71 21.21
N ILE A 19 34.31 -1.37 21.29
CA ILE A 19 33.84 -2.06 22.51
C ILE A 19 34.80 -3.20 22.88
N ALA A 20 35.21 -4.02 21.91
CA ALA A 20 36.13 -5.13 22.14
C ALA A 20 37.55 -4.67 22.49
N GLU A 21 38.06 -3.65 21.80
CA GLU A 21 39.37 -3.03 22.04
C GLU A 21 39.41 -2.35 23.40
N GLN A 22 38.36 -1.62 23.76
CA GLN A 22 38.27 -0.98 25.06
C GLN A 22 38.21 -2.04 26.17
N ALA A 23 37.42 -3.10 26.02
CA ALA A 23 37.38 -4.22 26.96
C ALA A 23 38.74 -4.93 27.09
N ALA A 24 39.48 -5.09 25.99
CA ALA A 24 40.82 -5.66 26.00
C ALA A 24 41.87 -4.73 26.64
N PHE A 25 41.78 -3.42 26.41
CA PHE A 25 42.62 -2.40 27.03
C PHE A 25 42.45 -2.42 28.57
N TRP A 26 41.21 -2.49 29.04
CA TRP A 26 40.90 -2.62 30.48
C TRP A 26 41.37 -3.94 31.08
N ALA A 27 41.41 -5.02 30.29
CA ALA A 27 41.96 -6.31 30.73
C ALA A 27 43.50 -6.32 30.79
N GLN A 28 44.18 -5.55 29.92
CA GLN A 28 45.66 -5.49 29.86
C GLN A 28 46.28 -4.49 30.85
N GLN A 29 45.60 -3.39 31.18
CA GLN A 29 46.14 -2.34 32.07
C GLN A 29 46.21 -2.73 33.55
N GLY A 30 45.69 -3.89 33.95
CA GLY A 30 45.54 -4.26 35.35
C GLY A 30 44.45 -3.41 36.03
N ALA A 31 43.57 -4.05 36.77
CA ALA A 31 42.39 -3.44 37.38
C ALA A 31 42.69 -2.48 38.55
N ASP A 32 43.75 -1.67 38.49
CA ASP A 32 44.23 -0.85 39.62
C ASP A 32 44.26 0.67 39.38
N GLN A 33 43.89 1.18 38.19
CA GLN A 33 43.98 2.63 37.88
C GLN A 33 42.69 3.29 37.37
N ALA A 34 41.55 2.58 37.31
CA ALA A 34 40.25 3.25 37.23
C ALA A 34 39.36 2.80 38.37
N ALA A 35 38.66 3.77 38.96
CA ALA A 35 37.64 3.50 39.96
C ALA A 35 36.68 2.42 39.40
N PRO A 36 36.43 1.33 40.14
CA PRO A 36 35.51 0.26 39.73
C PRO A 36 34.17 0.81 39.23
N GLU A 37 33.71 1.91 39.84
CA GLU A 37 32.53 2.68 39.49
C GLU A 37 32.52 3.19 38.04
N ALA A 38 33.66 3.64 37.50
CA ALA A 38 33.76 4.11 36.12
C ALA A 38 33.72 2.95 35.11
N ARG A 39 34.31 1.80 35.47
CA ARG A 39 34.25 0.58 34.66
C ARG A 39 32.82 0.04 34.61
N ASP A 40 32.17 -0.04 35.76
CA ASP A 40 30.80 -0.56 35.87
C ASP A 40 29.80 0.37 35.16
N ALA A 41 29.97 1.69 35.28
CA ALA A 41 29.15 2.67 34.55
C ALA A 41 29.31 2.55 33.02
N VAL A 42 30.53 2.30 32.52
CA VAL A 42 30.75 2.07 31.08
C VAL A 42 30.13 0.75 30.63
N LEU A 43 30.24 -0.32 31.42
CA LEU A 43 29.64 -1.61 31.09
C LEU A 43 28.10 -1.57 31.12
N GLU A 44 27.50 -0.83 32.05
CA GLU A 44 26.05 -0.58 32.09
C GLU A 44 25.60 0.23 30.88
N LEU A 45 26.30 1.33 30.55
CA LEU A 45 26.01 2.12 29.35
C LEU A 45 26.09 1.28 28.07
N LEU A 46 27.09 0.40 27.95
CA LEU A 46 27.21 -0.51 26.82
C LEU A 46 26.13 -1.60 26.79
N ALA A 47 25.63 -2.03 27.95
CA ALA A 47 24.48 -2.93 28.05
C ALA A 47 23.20 -2.24 27.56
N ASP A 48 22.99 -0.98 27.92
CA ASP A 48 21.83 -0.17 27.51
C ASP A 48 21.85 0.21 26.03
N LEU A 49 23.03 0.40 25.44
CA LEU A 49 23.18 0.68 24.00
C LEU A 49 22.99 -0.55 23.11
N ARG A 50 23.09 -1.77 23.67
CA ARG A 50 22.96 -3.04 22.94
C ARG A 50 21.59 -3.24 22.27
N PRO A 51 20.44 -3.02 22.93
CA PRO A 51 19.14 -3.08 22.26
C PRO A 51 18.98 -2.00 21.17
N ILE A 52 19.60 -0.83 21.34
CA ILE A 52 19.58 0.24 20.35
C ILE A 52 20.39 -0.18 19.11
N ALA A 53 21.59 -0.74 19.28
CA ALA A 53 22.38 -1.29 18.20
C ALA A 53 21.67 -2.46 17.49
N ALA A 54 20.99 -3.33 18.23
CA ALA A 54 20.18 -4.41 17.66
C ALA A 54 19.00 -3.88 16.83
N ALA A 55 18.29 -2.86 17.33
CA ALA A 55 17.21 -2.21 16.59
C ALA A 55 17.72 -1.50 15.32
N LEU A 56 18.88 -0.86 15.39
CA LEU A 56 19.53 -0.23 14.23
C LEU A 56 19.98 -1.27 13.20
N ARG A 57 20.55 -2.42 13.63
CA ARG A 57 20.87 -3.54 12.73
C ARG A 57 19.62 -4.14 12.07
N ALA A 58 18.52 -4.26 12.80
CA ALA A 58 17.25 -4.73 12.26
C ALA A 58 16.63 -3.76 11.23
N HIS A 59 17.07 -2.50 11.21
CA HIS A 59 16.64 -1.49 10.24
C HIS A 59 17.72 -1.18 9.19
N ALA A 60 18.92 -1.75 9.32
CA ALA A 60 19.95 -1.62 8.31
C ALA A 60 19.62 -2.58 7.15
N PRO A 61 19.74 -2.14 5.89
CA PRO A 61 19.60 -3.05 4.76
C PRO A 61 20.64 -4.17 4.91
N LEU A 62 20.22 -5.42 4.75
CA LEU A 62 21.13 -6.55 4.78
C LEU A 62 22.24 -6.31 3.74
N PRO A 63 23.53 -6.36 4.13
CA PRO A 63 24.63 -6.02 3.23
C PRO A 63 24.74 -6.95 2.00
N ASP A 64 24.09 -8.13 2.07
CA ASP A 64 24.06 -9.14 1.00
C ASP A 64 22.68 -9.28 0.33
N ALA A 65 21.75 -8.34 0.53
CA ALA A 65 20.47 -8.38 -0.16
C ALA A 65 20.66 -8.19 -1.67
N ASP A 66 20.03 -9.07 -2.45
CA ASP A 66 19.90 -8.96 -3.90
C ASP A 66 19.45 -7.53 -4.30
N PRO A 67 19.91 -6.95 -5.42
CA PRO A 67 19.55 -5.60 -5.83
C PRO A 67 18.04 -5.32 -5.80
N ASP A 68 17.19 -6.31 -6.11
CA ASP A 68 15.75 -6.15 -6.09
C ASP A 68 15.23 -6.01 -4.64
N ALA A 69 15.71 -6.83 -3.72
CA ALA A 69 15.35 -6.74 -2.30
C ALA A 69 15.77 -5.39 -1.68
N ARG A 70 16.92 -4.82 -2.09
CA ARG A 70 17.32 -3.47 -1.64
C ARG A 70 16.41 -2.38 -2.21
N ALA A 71 15.95 -2.53 -3.44
CA ALA A 71 15.01 -1.59 -4.05
C ALA A 71 13.65 -1.63 -3.35
N ASP A 72 13.16 -2.83 -3.01
CA ASP A 72 11.92 -3.02 -2.24
C ASP A 72 12.01 -2.36 -0.87
N GLU A 73 13.09 -2.61 -0.12
CA GLU A 73 13.31 -1.99 1.21
C GLU A 73 13.42 -0.45 1.12
N ALA A 74 14.12 0.08 0.10
CA ALA A 74 14.19 1.52 -0.11
C ALA A 74 12.81 2.13 -0.41
N MET A 75 11.99 1.45 -1.22
CA MET A 75 10.62 1.86 -1.50
C MET A 75 9.75 1.84 -0.23
N LEU A 76 9.79 0.76 0.54
CA LEU A 76 9.05 0.64 1.80
C LEU A 76 9.49 1.67 2.84
N GLY A 77 10.80 1.91 2.95
CA GLY A 77 11.38 2.92 3.83
C GLY A 77 10.89 4.34 3.53
N ALA A 78 10.60 4.66 2.27
CA ALA A 78 10.00 5.94 1.89
C ALA A 78 8.47 5.95 2.03
N LEU A 79 7.80 4.87 1.62
CA LEU A 79 6.34 4.81 1.52
C LEU A 79 5.66 4.73 2.89
N VAL A 80 6.16 3.89 3.79
CA VAL A 80 5.53 3.63 5.10
C VAL A 80 5.45 4.90 5.97
N PRO A 81 6.49 5.73 6.10
CA PRO A 81 6.38 7.01 6.81
C PRO A 81 5.36 7.96 6.18
N ALA A 82 5.32 8.06 4.85
CA ALA A 82 4.35 8.90 4.13
C ALA A 82 2.91 8.44 4.37
N MET A 83 2.66 7.13 4.32
CA MET A 83 1.38 6.51 4.65
C MET A 83 0.93 6.86 6.07
N ARG A 84 1.81 6.69 7.06
CA ARG A 84 1.55 7.00 8.47
C ARG A 84 1.21 8.48 8.67
N ALA A 85 1.99 9.38 8.09
CA ALA A 85 1.76 10.82 8.18
C ALA A 85 0.38 11.19 7.61
N LYS A 86 0.01 10.59 6.48
CA LYS A 86 -1.27 10.85 5.83
C LYS A 86 -2.47 10.31 6.61
N LEU A 87 -2.36 9.11 7.17
CA LEU A 87 -3.37 8.55 8.07
C LEU A 87 -3.53 9.39 9.33
N ALA A 88 -2.44 9.90 9.91
CA ALA A 88 -2.49 10.81 11.04
C ALA A 88 -3.22 12.12 10.68
N ALA A 89 -2.89 12.73 9.53
CA ALA A 89 -3.58 13.92 9.05
C ALA A 89 -5.07 13.67 8.75
N SER A 90 -5.44 12.48 8.28
CA SER A 90 -6.84 12.09 8.07
C SER A 90 -7.60 11.96 9.40
N ARG A 91 -6.99 11.32 10.41
CA ARG A 91 -7.55 11.22 11.76
C ARG A 91 -7.73 12.58 12.42
N ALA A 92 -6.80 13.51 12.24
CA ALA A 92 -6.92 14.88 12.74
C ALA A 92 -8.12 15.64 12.13
N LYS A 93 -8.59 15.22 10.94
CA LYS A 93 -9.80 15.74 10.29
C LYS A 93 -11.08 15.01 10.73
N GLY A 94 -11.00 14.15 11.74
CA GLY A 94 -12.13 13.36 12.24
C GLY A 94 -12.49 12.15 11.37
N ARG A 95 -11.61 11.73 10.45
CA ARG A 95 -11.85 10.55 9.60
C ARG A 95 -11.19 9.30 10.20
N GLY A 96 -11.97 8.24 10.38
CA GLY A 96 -11.55 6.96 10.95
C GLY A 96 -12.66 5.91 10.81
N GLY A 97 -12.52 4.77 11.50
CA GLY A 97 -13.57 3.72 11.53
C GLY A 97 -13.59 2.81 10.30
N TRP A 98 -12.56 2.84 9.45
CA TRP A 98 -12.46 1.98 8.26
C TRP A 98 -12.33 0.50 8.63
N GLU A 99 -11.85 0.22 9.83
CA GLU A 99 -11.65 -1.12 10.37
C GLU A 99 -12.97 -1.85 10.68
N ASP A 100 -14.07 -1.12 10.89
CA ASP A 100 -15.37 -1.68 11.27
C ASP A 100 -16.31 -1.76 10.05
N PRO A 101 -16.73 -2.98 9.64
CA PRO A 101 -17.63 -3.20 8.51
C PRO A 101 -18.96 -2.45 8.59
N ARG A 102 -19.44 -2.12 9.80
CA ARG A 102 -20.72 -1.44 10.01
C ARG A 102 -20.65 0.04 9.63
N TRP A 103 -19.46 0.63 9.72
CA TRP A 103 -19.22 2.03 9.38
C TRP A 103 -18.59 2.19 7.99
N CYS A 104 -17.81 1.18 7.57
CA CYS A 104 -17.09 1.19 6.31
C CYS A 104 -17.08 -0.21 5.70
N SER A 105 -17.89 -0.43 4.66
CA SER A 105 -17.88 -1.70 3.95
C SER A 105 -16.61 -1.86 3.11
N VAL A 106 -16.20 -3.09 2.84
CA VAL A 106 -15.08 -3.38 1.94
C VAL A 106 -15.36 -2.92 0.51
N THR A 107 -16.62 -2.93 0.08
CA THR A 107 -17.07 -2.43 -1.22
C THR A 107 -16.95 -0.91 -1.31
N PHE A 108 -17.25 -0.20 -0.22
CA PHE A 108 -17.01 1.24 -0.14
C PHE A 108 -15.52 1.58 -0.18
N LEU A 109 -14.68 0.81 0.51
CA LEU A 109 -13.22 0.97 0.41
C LEU A 109 -12.71 0.71 -1.01
N TRP A 110 -13.28 -0.27 -1.72
CA TRP A 110 -12.99 -0.52 -3.13
C TRP A 110 -13.37 0.69 -3.98
N ASP A 111 -14.60 1.18 -3.89
CA ASP A 111 -15.04 2.35 -4.65
C ASP A 111 -14.18 3.59 -4.36
N LEU A 112 -13.75 3.75 -3.10
CA LEU A 112 -12.81 4.80 -2.69
C LEU A 112 -11.41 4.60 -3.31
N LEU A 113 -10.90 3.37 -3.34
CA LEU A 113 -9.62 3.03 -3.98
C LEU A 113 -9.66 3.41 -5.45
N VAL A 114 -10.67 2.92 -6.18
CA VAL A 114 -10.79 3.20 -7.60
C VAL A 114 -10.97 4.71 -7.80
N GLY A 115 -11.79 5.38 -6.99
CA GLY A 115 -11.94 6.84 -7.01
C GLY A 115 -10.65 7.64 -6.76
N HIS A 116 -9.66 7.10 -6.05
CA HIS A 116 -8.39 7.77 -5.78
C HIS A 116 -7.34 7.62 -6.88
N THR A 117 -7.35 6.52 -7.65
CA THR A 117 -6.40 6.30 -8.78
C THR A 117 -6.62 7.27 -9.96
N ARG A 118 -7.69 8.04 -9.85
CA ARG A 118 -8.35 8.81 -10.90
C ARG A 118 -8.26 10.30 -10.77
N LYS A 119 -8.01 10.75 -9.54
CA LYS A 119 -7.88 12.18 -9.26
C LYS A 119 -6.71 12.72 -10.08
N ALA A 120 -6.90 13.89 -10.69
CA ALA A 120 -5.85 14.54 -11.48
C ALA A 120 -4.55 14.73 -10.69
N ASN A 121 -4.65 14.89 -9.36
CA ASN A 121 -3.55 14.72 -8.44
C ASN A 121 -3.45 13.24 -8.01
N GLN A 122 -2.72 12.44 -8.77
CA GLN A 122 -2.47 11.04 -8.44
C GLN A 122 -1.61 10.93 -7.17
N ASP A 123 -2.28 10.81 -6.03
CA ASP A 123 -1.63 10.62 -4.75
C ASP A 123 -1.61 9.14 -4.40
N PHE A 124 -0.53 8.48 -4.82
CA PHE A 124 -0.34 7.04 -4.62
C PHE A 124 -0.19 6.64 -3.14
N VAL A 125 0.02 7.59 -2.22
CA VAL A 125 0.01 7.31 -0.78
C VAL A 125 -1.41 7.04 -0.29
N ASP A 126 -2.42 7.73 -0.82
CA ASP A 126 -3.82 7.36 -0.52
C ASP A 126 -4.17 6.01 -1.12
N VAL A 127 -3.77 5.75 -2.37
CA VAL A 127 -3.99 4.46 -3.04
C VAL A 127 -3.38 3.32 -2.21
N ALA A 128 -2.12 3.46 -1.78
CA ALA A 128 -1.45 2.48 -0.94
C ALA A 128 -2.14 2.27 0.41
N ASN A 129 -2.58 3.36 1.07
CA ASN A 129 -3.32 3.28 2.32
C ASN A 129 -4.63 2.53 2.16
N ILE A 130 -5.44 2.86 1.15
CA ILE A 130 -6.74 2.23 0.93
C ILE A 130 -6.55 0.76 0.53
N ALA A 131 -5.59 0.46 -0.34
CA ALA A 131 -5.24 -0.92 -0.69
C ALA A 131 -4.81 -1.74 0.54
N GLY A 132 -3.99 -1.15 1.42
CA GLY A 132 -3.59 -1.75 2.69
C GLY A 132 -4.78 -2.01 3.63
N MET A 133 -5.73 -1.08 3.72
CA MET A 133 -6.97 -1.27 4.48
C MET A 133 -7.80 -2.44 3.95
N ILE A 134 -7.97 -2.53 2.64
CA ILE A 134 -8.69 -3.63 1.98
C ILE A 134 -7.97 -4.95 2.27
N GLN A 135 -6.66 -5.03 2.00
CA GLN A 135 -5.90 -6.26 2.23
C GLN A 135 -5.98 -6.74 3.68
N TRP A 136 -5.90 -5.80 4.64
CA TRP A 136 -6.09 -6.12 6.05
C TRP A 136 -7.50 -6.66 6.32
N ARG A 137 -8.55 -5.99 5.81
CA ARG A 137 -9.95 -6.46 5.96
C ARG A 137 -10.14 -7.87 5.39
N LEU A 138 -9.56 -8.15 4.23
CA LEU A 138 -9.60 -9.46 3.57
C LEU A 138 -8.81 -10.55 4.30
N SER A 139 -7.87 -10.19 5.19
CA SER A 139 -7.20 -11.14 6.08
C SER A 139 -7.98 -11.41 7.36
N GLN A 140 -8.94 -10.55 7.73
CA GLN A 140 -9.73 -10.74 8.95
C GLN A 140 -10.92 -11.69 8.76
N THR A 141 -11.55 -11.70 7.58
CA THR A 141 -12.77 -12.50 7.35
C THR A 141 -12.95 -12.90 5.89
N SER A 142 -13.51 -14.09 5.66
CA SER A 142 -13.94 -14.55 4.33
C SER A 142 -15.17 -13.81 3.81
N GLY A 143 -15.97 -13.20 4.69
CA GLY A 143 -17.18 -12.46 4.31
C GLY A 143 -16.87 -11.22 3.46
N ASP A 144 -15.87 -10.43 3.84
CA ASP A 144 -15.43 -9.27 3.06
C ASP A 144 -14.86 -9.70 1.70
N ARG A 145 -14.18 -10.85 1.63
CA ARG A 145 -13.67 -11.37 0.36
C ARG A 145 -14.80 -11.74 -0.60
N ALA A 146 -15.82 -12.44 -0.11
CA ALA A 146 -16.98 -12.79 -0.91
C ALA A 146 -17.77 -11.55 -1.34
N ALA A 147 -17.97 -10.59 -0.43
CA ALA A 147 -18.67 -9.34 -0.72
C ALA A 147 -17.94 -8.50 -1.78
N LEU A 148 -16.61 -8.37 -1.67
CA LEU A 148 -15.81 -7.66 -2.65
C LEU A 148 -15.84 -8.36 -4.02
N ALA A 149 -15.69 -9.68 -4.05
CA ALA A 149 -15.75 -10.44 -5.30
C ALA A 149 -17.12 -10.30 -5.99
N ALA A 150 -18.23 -10.34 -5.24
CA ALA A 150 -19.57 -10.13 -5.76
C ALA A 150 -19.76 -8.70 -6.30
N HIS A 151 -19.23 -7.69 -5.61
CA HIS A 151 -19.30 -6.29 -6.04
C HIS A 151 -18.55 -6.05 -7.35
N VAL A 152 -17.32 -6.55 -7.45
CA VAL A 152 -16.51 -6.44 -8.68
C VAL A 152 -17.18 -7.19 -9.84
N ALA A 153 -17.69 -8.41 -9.59
CA ALA A 153 -18.41 -9.17 -10.61
C ALA A 153 -19.69 -8.46 -11.09
N ALA A 154 -20.43 -7.82 -10.18
CA ALA A 154 -21.62 -7.06 -10.54
C ALA A 154 -21.29 -5.86 -11.45
N GLN A 155 -20.21 -5.12 -11.15
CA GLN A 155 -19.74 -4.01 -11.98
C GLN A 155 -19.37 -4.47 -13.40
N ASP A 156 -18.69 -5.61 -13.55
CA ASP A 156 -18.33 -6.15 -14.87
C ASP A 156 -19.55 -6.75 -15.63
N GLN A 157 -20.51 -7.34 -14.92
CA GLN A 157 -21.72 -7.91 -15.52
C GLN A 157 -22.63 -6.84 -16.14
N GLU A 158 -22.73 -5.67 -15.51
CA GLU A 158 -23.53 -4.54 -16.00
C GLU A 158 -23.03 -4.05 -17.37
N LEU A 159 -21.72 -3.84 -17.51
CA LEU A 159 -21.13 -3.45 -18.80
C LEU A 159 -21.30 -4.55 -19.86
N THR A 160 -21.04 -5.80 -19.48
CA THR A 160 -21.13 -6.95 -20.41
C THR A 160 -22.57 -7.14 -20.90
N GLY A 161 -23.56 -6.97 -20.02
CA GLY A 161 -24.98 -7.05 -20.37
C GLY A 161 -25.42 -5.94 -21.33
N ALA A 162 -24.98 -4.70 -21.07
CA ALA A 162 -25.29 -3.57 -21.94
C ALA A 162 -24.67 -3.71 -23.34
N LEU A 163 -23.45 -4.28 -23.43
CA LEU A 163 -22.80 -4.57 -24.71
C LEU A 163 -23.56 -5.64 -25.50
N ALA A 164 -23.93 -6.75 -24.86
CA ALA A 164 -24.69 -7.82 -25.50
C ALA A 164 -26.07 -7.34 -26.01
N GLN A 165 -26.74 -6.46 -25.27
CA GLN A 165 -28.01 -5.85 -25.71
C GLN A 165 -27.82 -4.96 -26.95
N TYR A 166 -26.73 -4.20 -27.00
CA TYR A 166 -26.39 -3.39 -28.17
C TYR A 166 -26.13 -4.26 -29.40
N GLU A 167 -25.32 -5.32 -29.26
CA GLU A 167 -25.00 -6.25 -30.35
C GLU A 167 -26.26 -6.93 -30.90
N ALA A 168 -27.11 -7.46 -30.02
CA ALA A 168 -28.37 -8.11 -30.44
C ALA A 168 -29.32 -7.14 -31.18
N ALA A 169 -29.36 -5.87 -30.76
CA ALA A 169 -30.19 -4.86 -31.42
C ALA A 169 -29.59 -4.41 -32.76
N ASP A 170 -28.26 -4.36 -32.90
CA ASP A 170 -27.58 -4.06 -34.16
C ASP A 170 -27.79 -5.17 -35.19
N ASP A 171 -27.68 -6.43 -34.78
CA ASP A 171 -27.97 -7.59 -35.63
C ASP A 171 -29.43 -7.61 -36.12
N ALA A 172 -30.39 -7.28 -35.23
CA ALA A 172 -31.80 -7.17 -35.60
C ALA A 172 -32.05 -6.04 -36.61
N CYS A 173 -31.36 -4.90 -36.45
CA CYS A 173 -31.38 -3.81 -37.41
C CYS A 173 -30.78 -4.21 -38.76
N ALA A 174 -29.72 -5.03 -38.77
CA ALA A 174 -29.10 -5.51 -39.99
C ALA A 174 -29.98 -6.53 -40.73
N ALA A 175 -30.69 -7.38 -39.98
CA ALA A 175 -31.59 -8.40 -40.53
C ALA A 175 -32.90 -7.81 -41.09
N ALA A 176 -33.43 -6.76 -40.47
CA ALA A 176 -34.62 -6.08 -40.95
C ALA A 176 -34.23 -4.99 -41.97
N SER A 177 -34.76 -5.05 -43.19
CA SER A 177 -34.37 -4.07 -44.24
C SER A 177 -35.37 -2.93 -44.41
N SER A 178 -36.63 -3.11 -43.99
CA SER A 178 -37.69 -2.08 -44.05
C SER A 178 -38.94 -2.49 -43.23
N GLY A 179 -39.92 -1.59 -43.15
CA GLY A 179 -41.23 -1.87 -42.56
C GLY A 179 -41.30 -1.76 -41.03
N PRO A 180 -42.38 -2.26 -40.41
CA PRO A 180 -42.59 -2.16 -38.96
C PRO A 180 -41.48 -2.82 -38.13
N ALA A 181 -41.02 -4.00 -38.54
CA ALA A 181 -39.94 -4.73 -37.87
C ALA A 181 -38.61 -3.94 -37.87
N PHE A 182 -38.30 -3.25 -38.97
CA PHE A 182 -37.12 -2.39 -39.05
C PHE A 182 -37.20 -1.22 -38.06
N ARG A 183 -38.37 -0.57 -37.95
CA ARG A 183 -38.57 0.52 -36.99
C ARG A 183 -38.43 0.04 -35.55
N THR A 184 -39.04 -1.10 -35.21
CA THR A 184 -38.89 -1.72 -33.88
C THR A 184 -37.44 -2.04 -33.56
N ALA A 185 -36.68 -2.60 -34.51
CA ALA A 185 -35.26 -2.86 -34.33
C ALA A 185 -34.45 -1.57 -34.15
N GLN A 186 -34.79 -0.52 -34.91
CA GLN A 186 -34.12 0.78 -34.83
C GLN A 186 -34.36 1.49 -33.48
N ASP A 187 -35.59 1.40 -32.95
CA ASP A 187 -35.93 1.92 -31.62
C ASP A 187 -35.18 1.13 -30.53
N ALA A 188 -35.18 -0.20 -30.60
CA ALA A 188 -34.44 -1.06 -29.67
C ALA A 188 -32.92 -0.79 -29.69
N ARG A 189 -32.33 -0.58 -30.87
CA ARG A 189 -30.92 -0.21 -31.01
C ARG A 189 -30.62 1.14 -30.36
N ARG A 190 -31.51 2.12 -30.50
CA ARG A 190 -31.35 3.43 -29.88
C ARG A 190 -31.39 3.33 -28.35
N GLU A 191 -32.32 2.57 -27.80
CA GLU A 191 -32.40 2.29 -26.37
C GLU A 191 -31.13 1.59 -25.86
N ALA A 192 -30.70 0.52 -26.54
CA ALA A 192 -29.49 -0.21 -26.20
C ALA A 192 -28.22 0.64 -26.31
N THR A 193 -28.16 1.59 -27.27
CA THR A 193 -27.05 2.53 -27.39
C THR A 193 -26.99 3.50 -26.20
N VAL A 194 -28.15 4.00 -25.74
CA VAL A 194 -28.23 4.85 -24.55
C VAL A 194 -27.84 4.07 -23.29
N ALA A 195 -28.31 2.82 -23.17
CA ALA A 195 -27.96 1.92 -22.08
C ALA A 195 -26.45 1.61 -22.06
N LEU A 196 -25.85 1.24 -23.20
CA LEU A 196 -24.41 1.01 -23.32
C LEU A 196 -23.60 2.28 -23.03
N ALA A 197 -24.01 3.44 -23.52
CA ALA A 197 -23.35 4.70 -23.18
C ALA A 197 -23.50 5.07 -21.69
N GLY A 198 -24.63 4.71 -21.06
CA GLY A 198 -24.84 4.77 -19.62
C GLY A 198 -23.86 3.88 -18.87
N ALA A 199 -23.89 2.58 -19.15
CA ALA A 199 -23.02 1.58 -18.55
C ALA A 199 -21.53 1.88 -18.81
N VAL A 200 -21.14 2.32 -19.99
CA VAL A 200 -19.77 2.77 -20.29
C VAL A 200 -19.44 4.01 -19.47
N ARG A 201 -20.34 5.00 -19.33
CA ARG A 201 -20.06 6.16 -18.48
C ARG A 201 -20.01 5.80 -17.01
N GLU A 202 -20.83 4.89 -16.52
CA GLU A 202 -20.82 4.44 -15.12
C GLU A 202 -19.62 3.55 -14.86
N HIS A 203 -19.24 2.73 -15.82
CA HIS A 203 -18.03 1.90 -15.77
C HIS A 203 -16.77 2.73 -15.96
N LEU A 204 -16.81 3.81 -16.73
CA LEU A 204 -15.72 4.78 -16.84
C LEU A 204 -15.76 5.77 -15.67
N ALA A 205 -16.90 6.10 -15.06
CA ALA A 205 -17.00 6.83 -13.79
C ALA A 205 -16.80 5.90 -12.58
N GLY A 206 -16.72 4.58 -12.84
CA GLY A 206 -16.19 3.47 -12.06
C GLY A 206 -14.78 3.04 -12.54
N ARG A 207 -14.24 3.73 -13.57
CA ARG A 207 -12.94 3.71 -14.29
C ARG A 207 -11.87 4.80 -14.10
N ALA A 208 -12.33 6.06 -14.13
CA ALA A 208 -11.66 7.34 -14.40
C ALA A 208 -12.02 8.43 -13.40
#